data_AF-A0A939YTV4-F1
#
_entry.id   AF-A0A939YTV4-F1
#
_cell.length_a   1.000
_cell.length_b   1.000
_cell.length_c   1.000
_cell.angle_alpha   90.00
_cell.angle_beta   90.00
_cell.angle_gamma   90.00
#
_symmetry.space_group_name_H-M   'P 1'
#
loop_
_entity.id
_entity.type
_entity.pdbx_description
1 polymer ?
#
loop_
_entity_poly.entity_id
_entity_poly.type
_entity_poly.pdbx_seq_one_letter_code
_entity_poly.pdbx_strand_id
1 'polypeptide(L)'
;MKARHILFVTMAAVIAFASLFGGCRGKNNGTEPTAEPVVTEAPQVDHTFSHLICYWPEDADYSTCDYALVVEKPEFSETFTAGHAMNLAVEKYLDELSARIENEYLPASIAKPPYTEVACRVENTGSITNIIFTERHCYEAQPYTETYVLMLNERGSELNLCDVLLTYHAETLIAEHIAGVIAGDTKYFSVDAAKVLSCLDIRHGACASNDGCTVYIREGMLAPYEEGELSFDIRFADVCPDFVGSGKAVSEDEYRLLVEFLGMVCDAAIVRGDDITGGALSPYAATAFMREAAAKMGIVSKAGRINVPAADFEDYYRRCFGNDFPGIDTDAHDIKLQDGNYSVLARLPEYSYYLDITGGETNGDMLELRGDVTFGTFGYAFSDPVCHASVTLVRSADSPFGFVLREFRMSL
;
A
#
# COMPACT_ATOMS: atom_id res chain seq x y z
N MET A 1 -18.98 22.90 15.41
CA MET A 1 -17.63 22.98 16.02
C MET A 1 -17.75 23.45 17.46
N LYS A 2 -17.86 22.49 18.39
CA LYS A 2 -17.61 22.70 19.82
C LYS A 2 -16.38 21.83 20.15
N ALA A 3 -15.46 22.37 20.93
CA ALA A 3 -14.19 21.73 21.26
C ALA A 3 -14.45 20.44 22.05
N ARG A 4 -13.97 19.31 21.52
CA ARG A 4 -13.91 18.02 22.22
C ARG A 4 -12.99 18.15 23.42
N HIS A 5 -13.42 17.68 24.59
CA HIS A 5 -12.55 17.53 25.76
C HIS A 5 -12.00 16.11 25.77
N ILE A 6 -10.83 15.95 25.15
CA ILE A 6 -10.07 14.68 25.15
C ILE A 6 -9.42 14.54 26.53
N LEU A 7 -9.83 13.51 27.29
CA LEU A 7 -9.18 13.17 28.55
C LEU A 7 -7.95 12.31 28.26
N PHE A 8 -6.79 12.93 28.09
CA PHE A 8 -5.50 12.21 28.05
C PHE A 8 -5.15 11.74 29.45
N VAL A 9 -5.34 10.45 29.72
CA VAL A 9 -4.87 9.83 30.97
C VAL A 9 -3.53 9.15 30.70
N THR A 10 -2.43 9.88 30.90
CA THR A 10 -1.12 9.28 31.13
C THR A 10 -1.04 8.96 32.62
N MET A 11 -1.48 7.77 33.04
CA MET A 11 -1.22 7.29 34.41
C MET A 11 -0.60 5.91 34.43
N ALA A 12 0.64 5.91 34.91
CA ALA A 12 1.33 4.75 35.43
C ALA A 12 0.52 4.12 36.58
N ALA A 13 0.39 2.80 36.51
CA ALA A 13 0.00 1.87 37.56
C ALA A 13 -1.45 1.93 38.10
N VAL A 14 -2.31 1.07 37.55
CA VAL A 14 -3.11 0.14 38.37
C VAL A 14 -3.07 -1.26 37.74
N ILE A 15 -2.34 -2.14 38.41
CA ILE A 15 -2.31 -3.59 38.20
C ILE A 15 -3.59 -4.20 38.77
N ALA A 16 -4.32 -4.98 37.97
CA ALA A 16 -4.80 -6.33 38.32
C ALA A 16 -5.90 -6.78 37.34
N PHE A 17 -5.55 -7.59 36.33
CA PHE A 17 -6.32 -8.78 35.89
C PHE A 17 -5.60 -9.50 34.74
N ALA A 18 -4.46 -10.13 35.02
CA ALA A 18 -3.90 -11.19 34.17
C ALA A 18 -2.82 -11.97 34.95
N SER A 19 -3.24 -12.93 35.75
CA SER A 19 -2.35 -13.96 36.29
C SER A 19 -3.17 -15.21 36.53
N LEU A 20 -2.68 -16.34 35.98
CA LEU A 20 -3.21 -17.72 35.85
C LEU A 20 -3.28 -18.03 34.34
N PHE A 21 -2.27 -18.60 33.66
CA PHE A 21 -1.43 -19.74 33.98
C PHE A 21 -0.03 -19.62 33.32
N GLY A 22 1.04 -19.72 34.11
CA GLY A 22 2.31 -20.32 33.67
C GLY A 22 2.24 -21.83 33.92
N GLY A 23 3.03 -22.71 33.31
CA GLY A 23 4.13 -22.60 32.36
C GLY A 23 4.74 -24.01 32.26
N CYS A 24 5.56 -24.27 31.23
CA CYS A 24 6.57 -25.32 31.28
C CYS A 24 7.74 -24.94 30.37
N ARG A 25 8.88 -24.67 31.01
CA ARG A 25 10.19 -24.40 30.41
C ARG A 25 10.82 -25.74 30.00
N GLY A 26 11.17 -25.89 28.74
CA GLY A 26 12.07 -26.93 28.24
C GLY A 26 13.31 -26.29 27.64
N LYS A 27 14.48 -26.54 28.25
CA LYS A 27 15.80 -26.23 27.69
C LYS A 27 16.05 -27.12 26.47
N ASN A 28 16.74 -26.61 25.45
CA ASN A 28 17.76 -27.36 24.73
C ASN A 28 18.76 -26.46 23.99
N ASN A 29 19.94 -27.03 23.80
CA ASN A 29 21.23 -26.39 23.57
C ASN A 29 21.53 -26.06 22.10
N GLY A 30 22.27 -24.97 21.92
CA GLY A 30 23.39 -24.74 20.99
C GLY A 30 23.41 -25.42 19.63
N THR A 31 23.35 -24.60 18.58
CA THR A 31 24.15 -24.76 17.36
C THR A 31 24.33 -23.37 16.74
N GLU A 32 25.58 -22.97 16.45
CA GLU A 32 25.90 -21.71 15.75
C GLU A 32 25.36 -21.75 14.31
N PRO A 33 24.71 -20.69 13.79
CA PRO A 33 24.51 -20.53 12.36
C PRO A 33 25.45 -19.47 11.77
N THR A 34 26.18 -19.95 10.77
CA THR A 34 26.64 -19.30 9.55
C THR A 34 26.03 -17.92 9.26
N ALA A 35 26.87 -16.93 8.96
CA ALA A 35 26.46 -15.56 8.62
C ALA A 35 25.45 -15.55 7.47
N GLU A 36 24.21 -15.16 7.79
CA GLU A 36 23.15 -14.84 6.83
C GLU A 36 23.48 -13.54 6.07
N PRO A 37 23.02 -13.40 4.82
CA PRO A 37 23.14 -12.14 4.09
C PRO A 37 22.45 -11.03 4.89
N VAL A 38 23.09 -9.87 4.98
CA VAL A 38 22.52 -8.69 5.63
C VAL A 38 21.30 -8.26 4.82
N VAL A 39 20.13 -8.76 5.20
CA VAL A 39 18.85 -8.13 4.88
C VAL A 39 18.85 -6.84 5.66
N THR A 40 18.95 -5.71 4.97
CA THR A 40 18.74 -4.41 5.59
C THR A 40 17.30 -4.42 6.12
N GLU A 41 17.12 -4.55 7.44
CA GLU A 41 15.80 -4.46 8.07
C GLU A 41 15.14 -3.16 7.63
N ALA A 42 13.87 -3.26 7.23
CA ALA A 42 13.04 -2.09 6.93
C ALA A 42 13.11 -1.13 8.14
N PRO A 43 13.15 0.20 7.92
CA PRO A 43 13.25 1.15 9.01
C PRO A 43 12.13 0.90 10.03
N GLN A 44 12.52 0.58 11.26
CA GLN A 44 11.56 0.31 12.32
C GLN A 44 10.77 1.59 12.62
N VAL A 45 9.46 1.54 12.39
CA VAL A 45 8.56 2.66 12.69
C VAL A 45 8.47 2.87 14.20
N ASP A 46 8.90 4.05 14.66
CA ASP A 46 8.92 4.44 16.06
C ASP A 46 7.52 4.83 16.56
N HIS A 47 6.91 3.97 17.38
CA HIS A 47 5.58 4.16 17.94
C HIS A 47 5.46 3.63 19.37
N THR A 48 4.51 4.20 20.12
CA THR A 48 4.04 3.65 21.41
C THR A 48 2.54 3.38 21.34
N PHE A 49 2.01 2.59 22.27
CA PHE A 49 0.55 2.39 22.38
C PHE A 49 -0.02 3.25 23.51
N SER A 50 -1.15 3.89 23.24
CA SER A 50 -1.96 4.59 24.23
C SER A 50 -3.38 4.01 24.26
N HIS A 51 -4.08 4.25 25.36
CA HIS A 51 -5.44 3.78 25.57
C HIS A 51 -6.40 4.97 25.60
N LEU A 52 -7.47 4.89 24.81
CA LEU A 52 -8.57 5.83 24.77
C LEU A 52 -9.83 5.14 25.30
N ILE A 53 -10.56 5.81 26.18
CA ILE A 53 -11.85 5.35 26.66
C ILE A 53 -12.87 6.47 26.46
N CYS A 54 -13.94 6.17 25.74
CA CYS A 54 -15.06 7.07 25.48
C CYS A 54 -16.37 6.46 25.98
N TYR A 55 -17.27 7.30 26.45
CA TYR A 55 -18.62 6.91 26.86
C TYR A 55 -19.65 7.75 26.14
N TRP A 56 -20.81 7.15 25.87
CA TRP A 56 -22.00 7.88 25.44
C TRP A 56 -23.08 7.78 26.54
N PRO A 57 -23.70 8.90 26.95
CA PRO A 57 -23.27 10.28 26.67
C PRO A 57 -21.88 10.61 27.26
N GLU A 58 -21.22 11.67 26.77
CA GLU A 58 -19.81 11.99 27.11
C GLU A 58 -19.54 12.23 28.61
N ASP A 59 -20.56 12.59 29.39
CA ASP A 59 -20.47 12.80 30.84
C ASP A 59 -20.72 11.54 31.68
N ALA A 60 -21.00 10.40 31.02
CA ALA A 60 -21.21 9.13 31.68
C ALA A 60 -19.89 8.46 32.13
N ASP A 61 -20.04 7.43 32.95
CA ASP A 61 -18.99 6.47 33.31
C ASP A 61 -19.38 5.05 32.89
N TYR A 62 -18.49 4.08 33.11
CA TYR A 62 -18.72 2.68 32.76
C TYR A 62 -20.04 2.09 33.33
N SER A 63 -20.52 2.60 34.47
CA SER A 63 -21.73 2.09 35.12
C SER A 63 -23.02 2.79 34.67
N THR A 64 -22.89 3.94 34.01
CA THR A 64 -23.99 4.83 33.63
C THR A 64 -24.06 5.10 32.14
N CYS A 65 -23.08 4.65 31.36
CA CYS A 65 -23.05 4.85 29.92
C CYS A 65 -24.11 4.00 29.20
N ASP A 66 -24.65 4.58 28.14
CA ASP A 66 -25.45 3.89 27.14
C ASP A 66 -24.56 3.10 26.16
N TYR A 67 -23.28 3.48 26.00
CA TYR A 67 -22.29 2.75 25.22
C TYR A 67 -20.86 3.07 25.70
N ALA A 68 -19.98 2.07 25.68
CA ALA A 68 -18.55 2.25 25.96
C ALA A 68 -17.69 1.93 24.74
N LEU A 69 -16.70 2.77 24.46
CA LEU A 69 -15.64 2.49 23.50
C LEU A 69 -14.30 2.45 24.25
N VAL A 70 -13.56 1.35 24.08
CA VAL A 70 -12.21 1.18 24.61
C VAL A 70 -11.29 0.89 23.44
N VAL A 71 -10.26 1.71 23.24
CA VAL A 71 -9.34 1.61 22.11
C VAL A 71 -7.90 1.61 22.58
N GLU A 72 -7.14 0.59 22.20
CA GLU A 72 -5.70 0.68 22.10
C GLU A 72 -5.34 1.25 20.72
N LYS A 73 -4.52 2.30 20.67
CA LYS A 73 -4.10 2.95 19.42
C LYS A 73 -2.60 3.22 19.40
N PRO A 74 -1.95 3.22 18.22
CA PRO A 74 -0.57 3.61 18.11
C PRO A 74 -0.45 5.15 18.13
N GLU A 75 0.67 5.62 18.67
CA GLU A 75 1.11 7.01 18.64
C GLU A 75 2.51 7.02 18.03
N PHE A 76 2.60 7.55 16.82
CA PHE A 76 3.85 7.66 16.08
C PHE A 76 4.62 8.91 16.50
N SER A 77 5.93 8.79 16.63
CA SER A 77 6.77 9.93 17.01
C SER A 77 6.72 11.03 15.95
N GLU A 78 6.52 12.29 16.36
CA GLU A 78 6.60 13.45 15.47
C GLU A 78 8.03 13.69 14.93
N THR A 79 9.05 13.03 15.50
CA THR A 79 10.41 13.04 14.95
C THR A 79 10.59 12.05 13.80
N PHE A 80 9.66 11.10 13.64
CA PHE A 80 9.60 10.24 12.47
C PHE A 80 8.92 11.02 11.34
N THR A 81 9.54 11.04 10.15
CA THR A 81 9.10 11.90 9.03
C THR A 81 7.63 11.69 8.65
N ALA A 82 7.12 10.47 8.73
CA ALA A 82 5.72 10.14 8.45
C ALA A 82 4.82 10.14 9.70
N GLY A 83 5.38 10.30 10.90
CA GLY A 83 4.65 10.12 12.16
C GLY A 83 3.42 11.02 12.28
N HIS A 84 3.54 12.29 11.88
CA HIS A 84 2.41 13.21 11.83
C HIS A 84 1.27 12.71 10.93
N ALA A 85 1.59 12.30 9.70
CA ALA A 85 0.60 11.83 8.73
C ALA A 85 -0.05 10.49 9.18
N MET A 86 0.74 9.59 9.75
CA MET A 86 0.24 8.33 10.31
C MET A 86 -0.71 8.57 11.51
N ASN A 87 -0.36 9.50 12.42
CA ASN A 87 -1.24 9.90 13.51
C ASN A 87 -2.56 10.49 12.99
N LEU A 88 -2.53 11.32 11.95
CA LEU A 88 -3.75 11.86 11.33
C LEU A 88 -4.64 10.76 10.74
N ALA A 89 -4.05 9.71 10.13
CA ALA A 89 -4.81 8.57 9.62
C ALA A 89 -5.50 7.79 10.75
N VAL A 90 -4.80 7.57 11.88
CA VAL A 90 -5.37 6.93 13.07
C VAL A 90 -6.53 7.77 13.65
N GLU A 91 -6.37 9.09 13.77
CA GLU A 91 -7.45 9.94 14.29
C GLU A 91 -8.66 9.97 13.34
N LYS A 92 -8.45 9.92 12.02
CA LYS A 92 -9.53 9.78 11.04
C LYS A 92 -10.30 8.46 11.23
N TYR A 93 -9.60 7.36 11.46
CA TYR A 93 -10.23 6.08 11.79
C TYR A 93 -11.09 6.18 13.07
N LEU A 94 -10.59 6.83 14.13
CA LEU A 94 -11.36 7.01 15.37
C LEU A 94 -12.61 7.88 15.18
N ASP A 95 -12.53 8.89 14.31
CA ASP A 95 -13.68 9.71 13.93
C ASP A 95 -14.73 8.90 13.17
N GLU A 96 -14.30 8.04 12.23
CA GLU A 96 -15.18 7.14 11.50
C GLU A 96 -15.84 6.11 12.43
N LEU A 97 -15.07 5.48 13.34
CA LEU A 97 -15.60 4.54 14.33
C LEU A 97 -16.59 5.21 15.29
N SER A 98 -16.28 6.41 15.77
CA SER A 98 -17.20 7.18 16.63
C SER A 98 -18.51 7.48 15.90
N ALA A 99 -18.42 7.86 14.61
CA ALA A 99 -19.61 8.09 13.80
C ALA A 99 -20.42 6.79 13.58
N ARG A 100 -19.78 5.63 13.36
CA ARG A 100 -20.48 4.33 13.28
C ARG A 100 -21.21 4.01 14.59
N ILE A 101 -20.55 4.21 15.73
CA ILE A 101 -21.17 3.99 17.04
C ILE A 101 -22.43 4.86 17.21
N GLU A 102 -22.32 6.17 16.95
CA GLU A 102 -23.43 7.10 17.14
C GLU A 102 -24.61 6.85 16.18
N ASN A 103 -24.31 6.54 14.93
CA ASN A 103 -25.34 6.45 13.88
C ASN A 103 -25.92 5.04 13.71
N GLU A 104 -25.16 4.00 14.05
CA GLU A 104 -25.52 2.61 13.75
C GLU A 104 -25.62 1.76 15.02
N TYR A 105 -24.56 1.68 15.83
CA TYR A 105 -24.50 0.69 16.93
C TYR A 105 -25.33 1.10 18.14
N LEU A 106 -25.18 2.35 18.62
CA LEU A 106 -25.92 2.85 19.78
C LEU A 106 -27.44 2.79 19.55
N PRO A 107 -28.00 3.26 18.41
CA PRO A 107 -29.43 3.14 18.13
C PRO A 107 -29.94 1.70 18.02
N ALA A 108 -29.10 0.77 17.58
CA ALA A 108 -29.44 -0.65 17.42
C ALA A 108 -29.18 -1.50 18.68
N SER A 109 -28.60 -0.92 19.73
CA SER A 109 -28.12 -1.65 20.91
C SER A 109 -29.24 -2.31 21.70
N ILE A 110 -29.09 -3.61 21.95
CA ILE A 110 -29.93 -4.41 22.87
C ILE A 110 -29.13 -5.06 24.01
N ALA A 111 -27.79 -5.08 23.91
CA ALA A 111 -26.89 -5.56 24.95
C ALA A 111 -26.83 -4.62 26.17
N LYS A 112 -26.37 -5.12 27.33
CA LYS A 112 -26.29 -4.35 28.59
C LYS A 112 -25.03 -4.67 29.41
N PRO A 113 -24.03 -3.77 29.50
CA PRO A 113 -23.87 -2.56 28.68
C PRO A 113 -23.36 -2.91 27.27
N PRO A 114 -23.75 -2.18 26.23
CA PRO A 114 -23.16 -2.36 24.92
C PRO A 114 -21.77 -1.71 24.85
N TYR A 115 -20.86 -2.30 24.08
CA TYR A 115 -19.50 -1.78 23.93
C TYR A 115 -18.84 -2.13 22.60
N THR A 116 -17.83 -1.35 22.26
CA THR A 116 -16.79 -1.70 21.28
C THR A 116 -15.44 -1.70 21.99
N GLU A 117 -14.68 -2.77 21.83
CA GLU A 117 -13.29 -2.88 22.27
C GLU A 117 -12.40 -3.02 21.05
N VAL A 118 -11.34 -2.21 20.95
CA VAL A 118 -10.42 -2.22 19.82
C VAL A 118 -9.02 -2.54 20.32
N ALA A 119 -8.48 -3.67 19.86
CA ALA A 119 -7.07 -4.00 19.99
C ALA A 119 -6.32 -3.54 18.74
N CYS A 120 -5.04 -3.17 18.88
CA CYS A 120 -4.24 -2.71 17.75
C CYS A 120 -2.90 -3.42 17.65
N ARG A 121 -2.47 -3.69 16.42
CA ARG A 121 -1.10 -4.09 16.10
C ARG A 121 -0.56 -3.27 14.93
N VAL A 122 0.74 -3.03 14.94
CA VAL A 122 1.46 -2.36 13.85
C VAL A 122 2.48 -3.34 13.28
N GLU A 123 2.41 -3.58 11.97
CA GLU A 123 3.27 -4.52 11.26
C GLU A 123 3.90 -3.82 10.04
N ASN A 124 5.21 -3.99 9.86
CA ASN A 124 5.91 -3.44 8.70
C ASN A 124 6.18 -4.53 7.66
N THR A 125 5.81 -4.24 6.42
CA THR A 125 5.95 -5.12 5.26
C THR A 125 6.63 -4.33 4.16
N GLY A 126 7.95 -4.50 4.02
CA GLY A 126 8.75 -3.68 3.11
C GLY A 126 8.62 -2.18 3.43
N SER A 127 8.08 -1.41 2.49
CA SER A 127 7.84 0.04 2.60
C SER A 127 6.43 0.39 3.09
N ILE A 128 5.62 -0.61 3.44
CA ILE A 128 4.24 -0.44 3.90
C ILE A 128 4.15 -0.71 5.40
N THR A 129 3.49 0.18 6.13
CA THR A 129 3.12 0.00 7.53
C THR A 129 1.63 -0.35 7.59
N ASN A 130 1.31 -1.56 8.03
CA ASN A 130 -0.04 -1.99 8.35
C ASN A 130 -0.36 -1.59 9.80
N ILE A 131 -1.46 -0.86 10.00
CA ILE A 131 -2.07 -0.67 11.32
C ILE A 131 -3.36 -1.46 11.31
N ILE A 132 -3.41 -2.52 12.11
CA ILE A 132 -4.52 -3.48 12.12
C ILE A 132 -5.27 -3.31 13.42
N PHE A 133 -6.53 -2.89 13.32
CA PHE A 133 -7.47 -2.76 14.41
C PHE A 133 -8.41 -3.97 14.42
N THR A 134 -8.43 -4.71 15.52
CA THR A 134 -9.40 -5.78 15.74
C THR A 134 -10.51 -5.20 16.61
N GLU A 135 -11.66 -4.94 15.99
CA GLU A 135 -12.84 -4.37 16.62
C GLU A 135 -13.74 -5.51 17.12
N ARG A 136 -13.97 -5.55 18.43
CA ARG A 136 -14.93 -6.45 19.07
C ARG A 136 -16.16 -5.65 19.46
N HIS A 137 -17.28 -5.97 18.82
CA HIS A 137 -18.55 -5.30 19.07
C HIS A 137 -19.47 -6.17 19.90
N CYS A 138 -20.09 -5.59 20.91
CA CYS A 138 -21.07 -6.24 21.75
C CYS A 138 -22.25 -5.29 21.96
N TYR A 139 -23.09 -5.13 20.93
CA TYR A 139 -24.31 -4.33 21.03
C TYR A 139 -25.57 -5.09 20.59
N GLU A 140 -25.41 -6.17 19.83
CA GLU A 140 -26.49 -7.09 19.45
C GLU A 140 -26.59 -8.31 20.38
N ALA A 141 -27.39 -9.31 20.00
CA ALA A 141 -27.60 -10.52 20.79
C ALA A 141 -26.33 -11.39 20.89
N GLN A 142 -25.46 -11.33 19.88
CA GLN A 142 -24.19 -12.03 19.86
C GLN A 142 -23.08 -11.02 19.55
N PRO A 143 -21.99 -11.01 20.33
CA PRO A 143 -20.81 -10.25 19.98
C PRO A 143 -20.19 -10.80 18.69
N TYR A 144 -19.61 -9.93 17.88
CA TYR A 144 -18.87 -10.30 16.68
C TYR A 144 -17.55 -9.53 16.62
N THR A 145 -16.63 -10.02 15.79
CA THR A 145 -15.34 -9.37 15.54
C THR A 145 -15.23 -8.94 14.09
N GLU A 146 -14.63 -7.78 13.88
CA GLU A 146 -14.29 -7.24 12.57
C GLU A 146 -12.87 -6.68 12.59
N THR A 147 -12.14 -6.85 11.50
CA THR A 147 -10.81 -6.29 11.30
C THR A 147 -10.89 -5.06 10.39
N TYR A 148 -10.33 -3.94 10.86
CA TYR A 148 -10.12 -2.72 10.07
C TYR A 148 -8.62 -2.46 9.94
N VAL A 149 -8.16 -2.19 8.72
CA VAL A 149 -6.74 -1.99 8.42
C VAL A 149 -6.50 -0.62 7.80
N LEU A 150 -5.46 0.07 8.26
CA LEU A 150 -4.83 1.16 7.53
C LEU A 150 -3.51 0.67 6.95
N MET A 151 -3.39 0.63 5.63
CA MET A 151 -2.12 0.41 4.94
C MET A 151 -1.50 1.75 4.60
N LEU A 152 -0.32 2.06 5.14
CA LEU A 152 0.31 3.37 4.96
C LEU A 152 1.67 3.22 4.29
N ASN A 153 1.97 4.08 3.31
CA ASN A 153 3.31 4.16 2.72
C ASN A 153 4.31 4.89 3.64
N GLU A 154 5.57 4.97 3.23
CA GLU A 154 6.66 5.65 3.95
C GLU A 154 6.43 7.14 4.23
N ARG A 155 5.40 7.75 3.63
CA ARG A 155 5.00 9.15 3.86
C ARG A 155 3.76 9.26 4.76
N GLY A 156 3.22 8.14 5.22
CA GLY A 156 1.99 8.07 6.01
C GLY A 156 0.72 8.28 5.17
N SER A 157 0.80 8.15 3.84
CA SER A 157 -0.40 8.20 2.99
C SER A 157 -1.05 6.83 2.90
N GLU A 158 -2.38 6.81 2.98
CA GLU A 158 -3.20 5.60 2.88
C GLU A 158 -3.07 4.97 1.48
N LEU A 159 -2.84 3.66 1.48
CA LEU A 159 -2.80 2.78 0.31
C LEU A 159 -4.04 1.88 0.34
N ASN A 160 -4.38 1.31 -0.82
CA ASN A 160 -5.41 0.29 -0.94
C ASN A 160 -4.84 -0.99 -1.60
N LEU A 161 -5.67 -2.02 -1.72
CA LEU A 161 -5.25 -3.30 -2.31
C LEU A 161 -4.70 -3.19 -3.74
N CYS A 162 -5.21 -2.26 -4.54
CA CYS A 162 -4.73 -2.03 -5.90
C CYS A 162 -3.26 -1.55 -5.90
N ASP A 163 -2.85 -0.75 -4.91
CA ASP A 163 -1.45 -0.33 -4.76
C ASP A 163 -0.53 -1.50 -4.40
N VAL A 164 -0.99 -2.41 -3.54
CA VAL A 164 -0.21 -3.60 -3.09
C VAL A 164 -0.02 -4.59 -4.24
N LEU A 165 -1.09 -4.82 -5.01
CA LEU A 165 -1.13 -5.78 -6.10
C LEU A 165 -0.80 -5.18 -7.47
N LEU A 166 -0.47 -3.88 -7.54
CA LEU A 166 -0.03 -3.19 -8.75
C LEU A 166 -0.98 -3.39 -9.94
N THR A 167 -2.29 -3.26 -9.69
CA THR A 167 -3.34 -3.47 -10.70
C THR A 167 -4.58 -2.65 -10.39
N TYR A 168 -5.28 -2.16 -11.43
CA TYR A 168 -6.57 -1.49 -11.27
C TYR A 168 -7.73 -2.46 -10.99
N HIS A 169 -7.50 -3.78 -11.07
CA HIS A 169 -8.53 -4.80 -11.04
C HIS A 169 -8.41 -5.76 -9.84
N ALA A 170 -7.76 -5.32 -8.76
CA ALA A 170 -7.47 -6.14 -7.59
C ALA A 170 -8.71 -6.86 -7.03
N GLU A 171 -9.84 -6.16 -6.92
CA GLU A 171 -11.10 -6.71 -6.41
C GLU A 171 -11.57 -7.93 -7.18
N THR A 172 -11.63 -7.81 -8.50
CA THR A 172 -12.11 -8.87 -9.38
C THR A 172 -11.19 -10.07 -9.30
N LEU A 173 -9.87 -9.83 -9.36
CA LEU A 173 -8.87 -10.90 -9.32
C LEU A 173 -8.88 -11.65 -7.98
N ILE A 174 -8.98 -10.92 -6.86
CA ILE A 174 -9.11 -11.51 -5.52
C ILE A 174 -10.42 -12.28 -5.40
N ALA A 175 -11.54 -11.72 -5.88
CA ALA A 175 -12.83 -12.37 -5.79
C ALA A 175 -12.88 -13.67 -6.57
N GLU A 176 -12.33 -13.69 -7.79
CA GLU A 176 -12.17 -14.89 -8.60
C GLU A 176 -11.27 -15.93 -7.93
N HIS A 177 -10.15 -15.48 -7.37
CA HIS A 177 -9.24 -16.36 -6.63
C HIS A 177 -9.92 -17.01 -5.42
N ILE A 178 -10.53 -16.21 -4.54
CA ILE A 178 -11.24 -16.70 -3.35
C ILE A 178 -12.39 -17.63 -3.75
N ALA A 179 -13.19 -17.27 -4.77
CA ALA A 179 -14.25 -18.14 -5.27
C ALA A 179 -13.72 -19.50 -5.73
N GLY A 180 -12.55 -19.52 -6.39
CA GLY A 180 -11.86 -20.74 -6.76
C GLY A 180 -11.37 -21.56 -5.56
N VAL A 181 -10.84 -20.90 -4.53
CA VAL A 181 -10.35 -21.55 -3.29
C VAL A 181 -11.48 -22.20 -2.50
N ILE A 182 -12.62 -21.52 -2.35
CA ILE A 182 -13.75 -22.03 -1.54
C ILE A 182 -14.65 -22.99 -2.32
N ALA A 183 -14.48 -23.09 -3.64
CA ALA A 183 -15.33 -23.92 -4.49
C ALA A 183 -15.31 -25.39 -4.06
N GLY A 184 -16.46 -25.88 -3.62
CA GLY A 184 -16.64 -27.29 -3.23
C GLY A 184 -16.24 -27.62 -1.79
N ASP A 185 -15.78 -26.65 -1.00
CA ASP A 185 -15.59 -26.82 0.43
C ASP A 185 -16.91 -26.56 1.18
N THR A 186 -17.35 -27.56 1.95
CA THR A 186 -18.63 -27.54 2.69
C THR A 186 -18.63 -26.56 3.87
N LYS A 187 -17.48 -26.03 4.27
CA LYS A 187 -17.38 -24.96 5.28
C LYS A 187 -18.04 -23.66 4.80
N TYR A 188 -17.98 -23.38 3.50
CA TYR A 188 -18.44 -22.13 2.92
C TYR A 188 -19.82 -22.27 2.27
N PHE A 189 -20.51 -21.14 2.12
CA PHE A 189 -21.70 -21.07 1.30
C PHE A 189 -21.33 -21.27 -0.18
N SER A 190 -22.20 -21.94 -0.94
CA SER A 190 -22.04 -22.07 -2.39
C SER A 190 -22.32 -20.72 -3.06
N VAL A 191 -21.26 -19.97 -3.36
CA VAL A 191 -21.32 -18.62 -3.93
C VAL A 191 -20.40 -18.48 -5.13
N ASP A 192 -20.65 -17.48 -5.99
CA ASP A 192 -19.80 -17.15 -7.13
C ASP A 192 -18.88 -15.94 -6.83
N ALA A 193 -17.99 -15.62 -7.77
CA ALA A 193 -17.06 -14.50 -7.65
C ALA A 193 -17.78 -13.15 -7.47
N ALA A 194 -18.96 -12.95 -8.07
CA ALA A 194 -19.72 -11.71 -7.91
C ALA A 194 -20.21 -11.53 -6.47
N LYS A 195 -20.63 -12.62 -5.82
CA LYS A 195 -20.98 -12.59 -4.39
C LYS A 195 -19.75 -12.35 -3.53
N VAL A 196 -18.62 -13.00 -3.80
CA VAL A 196 -17.36 -12.74 -3.08
C VAL A 196 -16.96 -11.27 -3.20
N LEU A 197 -16.98 -10.73 -4.42
CA LEU A 197 -16.69 -9.32 -4.72
C LEU A 197 -17.53 -8.37 -3.85
N SER A 198 -18.83 -8.62 -3.71
CA SER A 198 -19.72 -7.79 -2.87
C SER A 198 -19.40 -7.83 -1.36
N CYS A 199 -18.53 -8.76 -0.93
CA CYS A 199 -18.10 -8.91 0.46
C CYS A 199 -16.71 -8.31 0.73
N LEU A 200 -15.96 -7.93 -0.31
CA LEU A 200 -14.62 -7.35 -0.17
C LEU A 200 -14.70 -5.89 0.29
N ASP A 201 -13.77 -5.49 1.16
CA ASP A 201 -13.45 -4.08 1.42
C ASP A 201 -12.00 -3.83 1.02
N ILE A 202 -11.79 -3.13 -0.10
CA ILE A 202 -10.45 -2.87 -0.64
C ILE A 202 -9.62 -1.82 0.10
N ARG A 203 -10.28 -0.99 0.90
CA ARG A 203 -9.61 0.12 1.57
C ARG A 203 -9.16 -0.32 2.95
N HIS A 204 -10.05 -0.97 3.69
CA HIS A 204 -9.81 -1.28 5.09
C HIS A 204 -9.96 -2.76 5.45
N GLY A 205 -10.41 -3.60 4.52
CA GLY A 205 -10.58 -5.05 4.74
C GLY A 205 -9.36 -5.89 4.43
N ALA A 206 -8.16 -5.31 4.31
CA ALA A 206 -6.97 -6.08 4.00
C ALA A 206 -5.67 -5.43 4.47
N CYS A 207 -4.65 -6.26 4.73
CA CYS A 207 -3.29 -5.82 5.04
C CYS A 207 -2.28 -6.35 4.02
N ALA A 208 -1.23 -5.59 3.77
CA ALA A 208 -0.12 -6.03 2.92
C ALA A 208 0.69 -7.13 3.61
N SER A 209 1.21 -8.07 2.83
CA SER A 209 2.16 -9.09 3.29
C SER A 209 3.37 -9.14 2.34
N ASN A 210 4.47 -9.80 2.73
CA ASN A 210 5.71 -9.79 1.94
C ASN A 210 5.50 -10.29 0.50
N ASP A 211 4.58 -11.25 0.33
CA ASP A 211 4.34 -11.91 -0.95
C ASP A 211 2.97 -11.56 -1.55
N GLY A 212 2.23 -10.59 -0.99
CA GLY A 212 0.87 -10.25 -1.45
C GLY A 212 0.05 -9.49 -0.41
N CYS A 213 -1.11 -10.03 -0.03
CA CYS A 213 -1.97 -9.46 1.00
C CYS A 213 -2.77 -10.52 1.76
N THR A 214 -3.32 -10.15 2.91
CA THR A 214 -4.36 -10.90 3.61
C THR A 214 -5.64 -10.11 3.57
N VAL A 215 -6.73 -10.74 3.12
CA VAL A 215 -8.06 -10.14 3.02
C VAL A 215 -8.97 -10.71 4.11
N TYR A 216 -9.69 -9.84 4.78
CA TYR A 216 -10.64 -10.17 5.84
C TYR A 216 -12.08 -10.05 5.32
N ILE A 217 -12.89 -11.07 5.58
CA ILE A 217 -14.31 -11.10 5.23
C ILE A 217 -15.13 -11.28 6.50
N ARG A 218 -16.03 -10.33 6.73
CA ARG A 218 -16.91 -10.30 7.90
C ARG A 218 -17.67 -11.60 8.09
N GLU A 219 -17.95 -11.90 9.35
CA GLU A 219 -18.72 -13.08 9.77
C GLU A 219 -20.07 -13.16 9.04
N GLY A 220 -20.51 -14.37 8.69
CA GLY A 220 -21.82 -14.59 8.08
C GLY A 220 -21.91 -14.26 6.58
N MET A 221 -20.85 -13.70 5.97
CA MET A 221 -20.90 -13.27 4.56
C MET A 221 -20.67 -14.42 3.57
N LEU A 222 -19.64 -15.25 3.81
CA LEU A 222 -19.27 -16.39 2.96
C LEU A 222 -19.34 -17.75 3.67
N ALA A 223 -19.53 -17.75 4.99
CA ALA A 223 -19.70 -18.95 5.81
C ALA A 223 -20.67 -18.66 6.98
N PRO A 224 -21.22 -19.67 7.66
CA PRO A 224 -22.02 -19.46 8.87
C PRO A 224 -21.29 -18.63 9.93
N TYR A 225 -22.04 -17.90 10.76
CA TYR A 225 -21.47 -17.04 11.81
C TYR A 225 -20.54 -17.78 12.78
N GLU A 226 -20.73 -19.10 12.97
CA GLU A 226 -19.90 -19.90 13.87
C GLU A 226 -18.43 -20.02 13.41
N GLU A 227 -18.15 -19.76 12.13
CA GLU A 227 -16.79 -19.76 11.58
C GLU A 227 -16.03 -18.46 11.91
N GLY A 228 -16.71 -17.44 12.43
CA GLY A 228 -16.14 -16.12 12.72
C GLY A 228 -15.70 -15.37 11.46
N GLU A 229 -14.82 -14.40 11.65
CA GLU A 229 -14.22 -13.65 10.55
C GLU A 229 -13.31 -14.57 9.72
N LEU A 230 -13.44 -14.49 8.40
CA LEU A 230 -12.62 -15.28 7.50
C LEU A 230 -11.42 -14.45 7.05
N SER A 231 -10.25 -15.06 7.04
CA SER A 231 -9.03 -14.47 6.47
C SER A 231 -8.53 -15.31 5.30
N PHE A 232 -8.18 -14.66 4.19
CA PHE A 232 -7.62 -15.30 3.01
C PHE A 232 -6.26 -14.67 2.68
N ASP A 233 -5.21 -15.47 2.65
CA ASP A 233 -3.90 -15.05 2.19
C ASP A 233 -3.84 -15.16 0.67
N ILE A 234 -3.69 -14.02 0.00
CA ILE A 234 -3.61 -13.91 -1.45
C ILE A 234 -2.17 -13.58 -1.80
N ARG A 235 -1.49 -14.51 -2.48
CA ARG A 235 -0.14 -14.24 -2.99
C ARG A 235 -0.26 -13.43 -4.27
N PHE A 236 0.65 -12.49 -4.46
CA PHE A 236 0.81 -11.72 -5.68
C PHE A 236 0.89 -12.64 -6.90
N ALA A 237 1.66 -13.73 -6.80
CA ALA A 237 1.78 -14.78 -7.82
C ALA A 237 0.45 -15.42 -8.26
N ASP A 238 -0.58 -15.39 -7.40
CA ASP A 238 -1.88 -16.01 -7.69
C ASP A 238 -2.84 -15.06 -8.41
N VAL A 239 -2.53 -13.77 -8.44
CA VAL A 239 -3.37 -12.69 -9.00
C VAL A 239 -2.62 -11.76 -9.94
N CYS A 240 -1.35 -12.03 -10.25
CA CYS A 240 -0.57 -11.28 -11.23
C CYS A 240 -0.90 -11.71 -12.66
N PRO A 241 -0.57 -10.89 -13.68
CA PRO A 241 -0.74 -11.28 -15.08
C PRO A 241 -0.02 -12.60 -15.43
N ASP A 242 -0.60 -13.39 -16.35
CA ASP A 242 -0.14 -14.76 -16.68
C ASP A 242 1.32 -14.87 -17.16
N PHE A 243 1.91 -13.77 -17.62
CA PHE A 243 3.29 -13.68 -18.09
C PHE A 243 4.30 -13.37 -16.95
N VAL A 244 3.82 -13.19 -15.72
CA VAL A 244 4.62 -12.94 -14.52
C VAL A 244 4.73 -14.22 -13.69
N GLY A 245 5.92 -14.49 -13.15
CA GLY A 245 6.17 -15.59 -12.22
C GLY A 245 7.34 -16.49 -12.62
N SER A 246 7.56 -17.54 -11.83
CA SER A 246 8.69 -18.47 -12.06
C SER A 246 8.60 -19.17 -13.42
N GLY A 247 9.64 -19.02 -14.24
CA GLY A 247 9.70 -19.60 -15.59
C GLY A 247 8.79 -18.92 -16.62
N LYS A 248 8.26 -17.72 -16.30
CA LYS A 248 7.47 -16.90 -17.22
C LYS A 248 8.33 -15.82 -17.89
N ALA A 249 7.69 -14.90 -18.62
CA ALA A 249 8.34 -13.83 -19.36
C ALA A 249 9.16 -12.91 -18.42
N VAL A 250 8.63 -12.63 -17.24
CA VAL A 250 9.31 -11.88 -16.17
C VAL A 250 9.06 -12.52 -14.81
N SER A 251 10.02 -12.37 -13.88
CA SER A 251 9.79 -12.70 -12.47
C SER A 251 8.90 -11.65 -11.78
N GLU A 252 8.42 -11.95 -10.57
CA GLU A 252 7.61 -11.01 -9.77
C GLU A 252 8.40 -9.75 -9.40
N ASP A 253 9.67 -9.91 -8.99
CA ASP A 253 10.56 -8.78 -8.68
C ASP A 253 10.81 -7.89 -9.91
N GLU A 254 11.05 -8.52 -11.07
CA GLU A 254 11.19 -7.80 -12.34
C GLU A 254 9.91 -7.03 -12.69
N TYR A 255 8.74 -7.64 -12.47
CA TYR A 255 7.46 -6.99 -12.75
C TYR A 255 7.25 -5.77 -11.85
N ARG A 256 7.56 -5.86 -10.54
CA ARG A 256 7.46 -4.71 -9.61
C ARG A 256 8.35 -3.55 -10.06
N LEU A 257 9.59 -3.83 -10.47
CA LEU A 257 10.50 -2.82 -11.03
C LEU A 257 9.99 -2.24 -12.35
N LEU A 258 9.39 -3.06 -13.20
CA LEU A 258 8.82 -2.64 -14.48
C LEU A 258 7.62 -1.69 -14.29
N VAL A 259 6.69 -2.00 -13.40
CA VAL A 259 5.53 -1.14 -13.13
C VAL A 259 5.99 0.25 -12.70
N GLU A 260 6.98 0.33 -11.81
CA GLU A 260 7.55 1.60 -11.37
C GLU A 260 8.27 2.34 -12.50
N PHE A 261 9.08 1.65 -13.28
CA PHE A 261 9.80 2.23 -14.43
C PHE A 261 8.83 2.79 -15.46
N LEU A 262 7.81 2.02 -15.83
CA LEU A 262 6.83 2.39 -16.84
C LEU A 262 5.90 3.49 -16.36
N GLY A 263 5.59 3.58 -15.06
CA GLY A 263 4.89 4.74 -14.49
C GLY A 263 5.64 6.04 -14.74
N MET A 264 6.96 6.08 -14.47
CA MET A 264 7.78 7.27 -14.77
C MET A 264 7.85 7.60 -16.27
N VAL A 265 7.84 6.57 -17.14
CA VAL A 265 7.82 6.76 -18.60
C VAL A 265 6.47 7.31 -19.05
N CYS A 266 5.36 6.77 -18.55
CA CYS A 266 4.01 7.24 -18.82
C CYS A 266 3.85 8.71 -18.43
N ASP A 267 4.23 9.07 -17.20
CA ASP A 267 4.20 10.46 -16.70
C ASP A 267 4.98 11.42 -17.61
N ALA A 268 6.15 10.98 -18.09
CA ALA A 268 7.01 11.79 -18.93
C ALA A 268 6.49 11.95 -20.37
N ALA A 269 5.88 10.89 -20.92
CA ALA A 269 5.50 10.83 -22.34
C ALA A 269 4.09 11.38 -22.60
N ILE A 270 3.13 11.13 -21.71
CA ILE A 270 1.70 11.33 -21.99
C ILE A 270 1.34 12.81 -22.19
N VAL A 271 1.99 13.73 -21.46
CA VAL A 271 1.64 15.16 -21.46
C VAL A 271 1.79 15.80 -22.84
N ARG A 272 2.78 15.35 -23.63
CA ARG A 272 3.00 15.81 -25.01
C ARG A 272 2.64 14.76 -26.06
N GLY A 273 2.21 13.56 -25.66
CA GLY A 273 1.97 12.46 -26.58
C GLY A 273 3.25 11.97 -27.25
N ASP A 274 4.36 11.95 -26.51
CA ASP A 274 5.68 11.60 -27.04
C ASP A 274 5.84 10.09 -27.17
N ASP A 275 5.86 9.60 -28.41
CA ASP A 275 6.34 8.24 -28.71
C ASP A 275 7.87 8.14 -28.51
N ILE A 276 8.32 6.98 -28.02
CA ILE A 276 9.75 6.67 -27.87
C ILE A 276 10.13 5.64 -28.92
N THR A 277 11.17 5.97 -29.71
CA THR A 277 11.70 5.10 -30.78
C THR A 277 13.19 4.87 -30.58
N GLY A 278 13.65 3.62 -30.61
CA GLY A 278 15.06 3.27 -30.38
C GLY A 278 15.62 3.74 -29.02
N GLY A 279 14.75 3.99 -28.04
CA GLY A 279 15.09 4.57 -26.74
C GLY A 279 15.37 6.07 -26.77
N ALA A 280 15.07 6.78 -27.86
CA ALA A 280 15.26 8.23 -27.94
C ALA A 280 14.02 8.97 -27.43
N LEU A 281 14.16 9.70 -26.32
CA LEU A 281 13.11 10.57 -25.79
C LEU A 281 13.29 12.00 -26.32
N SER A 282 12.20 12.75 -26.39
CA SER A 282 12.27 14.21 -26.56
C SER A 282 12.99 14.85 -25.36
N PRO A 283 13.59 16.06 -25.50
CA PRO A 283 14.14 16.80 -24.36
C PRO A 283 13.13 17.00 -23.22
N TYR A 284 11.86 17.17 -23.55
CA TYR A 284 10.77 17.30 -22.57
C TYR A 284 10.57 16.02 -21.77
N ALA A 285 10.29 14.91 -22.45
CA ALA A 285 10.06 13.63 -21.79
C ALA A 285 11.30 13.16 -21.01
N ALA A 286 12.51 13.37 -21.56
CA ALA A 286 13.75 13.07 -20.84
C ALA A 286 13.89 13.90 -19.55
N THR A 287 13.58 15.19 -19.60
CA THR A 287 13.63 16.07 -18.42
C THR A 287 12.57 15.67 -17.38
N ALA A 288 11.36 15.33 -17.83
CA ALA A 288 10.28 14.86 -16.96
C ALA A 288 10.59 13.53 -16.28
N PHE A 289 11.04 12.53 -17.05
CA PHE A 289 11.48 11.25 -16.51
C PHE A 289 12.59 11.43 -15.45
N MET A 290 13.61 12.23 -15.78
CA MET A 290 14.73 12.42 -14.88
C MET A 290 14.38 13.24 -13.64
N ARG A 291 13.30 14.03 -13.66
CA ARG A 291 12.78 14.69 -12.46
C ARG A 291 12.34 13.67 -11.42
N GLU A 292 11.58 12.66 -11.84
CA GLU A 292 11.11 11.59 -10.95
C GLU A 292 12.28 10.68 -10.54
N ALA A 293 13.13 10.31 -11.50
CA ALA A 293 14.29 9.46 -11.23
C ALA A 293 15.27 10.08 -10.20
N ALA A 294 15.45 11.41 -10.24
CA ALA A 294 16.35 12.11 -9.32
C ALA A 294 16.00 11.87 -7.85
N ALA A 295 14.71 11.72 -7.51
CA ALA A 295 14.26 11.46 -6.14
C ALA A 295 14.81 10.13 -5.58
N LYS A 296 15.19 9.19 -6.46
CA LYS A 296 15.80 7.90 -6.10
C LYS A 296 17.32 7.94 -6.02
N MET A 297 17.94 8.96 -6.61
CA MET A 297 19.39 9.05 -6.77
C MET A 297 20.05 10.03 -5.80
N GLY A 298 19.34 11.11 -5.47
CA GLY A 298 19.92 12.27 -4.80
C GLY A 298 19.43 12.47 -3.39
N ILE A 299 20.15 13.33 -2.67
CA ILE A 299 19.76 13.76 -1.32
C ILE A 299 18.94 15.04 -1.44
N VAL A 300 17.78 15.06 -0.78
CA VAL A 300 16.94 16.26 -0.69
C VAL A 300 17.61 17.27 0.24
N SER A 301 17.94 18.44 -0.31
CA SER A 301 18.45 19.58 0.48
C SER A 301 17.33 20.24 1.30
N LYS A 302 17.70 21.01 2.33
CA LYS A 302 16.76 21.79 3.15
C LYS A 302 15.90 22.78 2.35
N ALA A 303 16.31 23.14 1.13
CA ALA A 303 15.55 24.03 0.24
C ALA A 303 14.53 23.28 -0.63
N GLY A 304 14.28 21.98 -0.40
CA GLY A 304 13.36 21.19 -1.20
C GLY A 304 13.87 20.96 -2.62
N ARG A 305 15.19 20.86 -2.79
CA ARG A 305 15.82 20.50 -4.08
C ARG A 305 16.68 19.26 -3.92
N ILE A 306 16.58 18.35 -4.88
CA ILE A 306 17.44 17.19 -5.02
C ILE A 306 18.63 17.60 -5.86
N ASN A 307 19.84 17.32 -5.39
CA ASN A 307 21.05 17.55 -6.16
C ASN A 307 21.69 16.20 -6.54
N VAL A 308 22.01 16.05 -7.82
CA VAL A 308 22.62 14.83 -8.38
C VAL A 308 23.83 15.24 -9.21
N PRO A 309 25.01 14.62 -9.03
CA PRO A 309 26.16 14.84 -9.91
C PRO A 309 25.80 14.59 -11.38
N ALA A 310 26.30 15.43 -12.29
CA ALA A 310 25.94 15.34 -13.71
C ALA A 310 26.29 13.99 -14.34
N ALA A 311 27.44 13.43 -13.98
CA ALA A 311 27.86 12.12 -14.44
C ALA A 311 26.88 11.01 -14.03
N ASP A 312 26.43 11.02 -12.77
CA ASP A 312 25.50 10.01 -12.25
C ASP A 312 24.12 10.16 -12.89
N PHE A 313 23.65 11.40 -13.03
CA PHE A 313 22.38 11.74 -13.67
C PHE A 313 22.32 11.27 -15.13
N GLU A 314 23.33 11.61 -15.92
CA GLU A 314 23.41 11.23 -17.34
C GLU A 314 23.68 9.73 -17.51
N ASP A 315 24.47 9.11 -16.63
CA ASP A 315 24.69 7.66 -16.65
C ASP A 315 23.41 6.88 -16.35
N TYR A 316 22.65 7.31 -15.34
CA TYR A 316 21.36 6.71 -15.03
C TYR A 316 20.39 6.78 -16.20
N TYR A 317 20.30 7.93 -16.87
CA TYR A 317 19.51 8.07 -18.09
C TYR A 317 19.97 7.08 -19.17
N ARG A 318 21.28 7.02 -19.44
CA ARG A 318 21.85 6.11 -20.44
C ARG A 318 21.57 4.65 -20.12
N ARG A 319 21.59 4.26 -18.85
CA ARG A 319 21.29 2.90 -18.38
C ARG A 319 19.81 2.53 -18.53
N CYS A 320 18.89 3.50 -18.54
CA CYS A 320 17.46 3.28 -18.76
C CYS A 320 17.08 3.23 -20.26
N PHE A 321 17.76 4.00 -21.10
CA PHE A 321 17.33 4.22 -22.51
C PHE A 321 18.35 3.83 -23.57
N GLY A 322 19.60 3.56 -23.17
CA GLY A 322 20.69 3.21 -24.08
C GLY A 322 21.16 4.37 -24.97
N ASN A 323 20.76 5.61 -24.66
CA ASN A 323 21.11 6.83 -25.40
C ASN A 323 21.62 7.91 -24.45
N ASP A 324 22.34 8.90 -24.98
CA ASP A 324 22.77 10.06 -24.20
C ASP A 324 21.59 10.98 -23.86
N PHE A 325 21.66 11.62 -22.70
CA PHE A 325 20.64 12.57 -22.25
C PHE A 325 20.52 13.74 -23.24
N PRO A 326 19.33 14.01 -23.81
CA PRO A 326 19.17 15.01 -24.87
C PRO A 326 19.27 16.47 -24.39
N GLY A 327 19.39 16.69 -23.08
CA GLY A 327 19.46 18.00 -22.45
C GLY A 327 18.18 18.39 -21.72
N ILE A 328 18.23 19.54 -21.04
CA ILE A 328 17.13 20.07 -20.24
C ILE A 328 16.14 20.82 -21.12
N ASP A 329 14.85 20.53 -20.98
CA ASP A 329 13.74 21.36 -21.44
C ASP A 329 13.18 22.14 -20.24
N THR A 330 13.27 23.47 -20.28
CA THR A 330 12.84 24.33 -19.17
C THR A 330 11.32 24.42 -19.03
N ASP A 331 10.55 24.01 -20.04
CA ASP A 331 9.10 23.96 -20.01
C ASP A 331 8.58 22.65 -19.39
N ALA A 332 9.44 21.64 -19.25
CA ALA A 332 9.10 20.38 -18.59
C ALA A 332 9.08 20.54 -17.07
N HIS A 333 10.23 20.85 -16.48
CA HIS A 333 10.39 21.00 -15.04
C HIS A 333 11.54 21.94 -14.69
N ASP A 334 11.54 22.45 -13.45
CA ASP A 334 12.63 23.26 -12.92
C ASP A 334 13.86 22.41 -12.56
N ILE A 335 14.59 21.99 -13.60
CA ILE A 335 15.90 21.35 -13.53
C ILE A 335 16.97 22.32 -14.02
N LYS A 336 18.07 22.42 -13.28
CA LYS A 336 19.19 23.31 -13.62
C LYS A 336 20.52 22.60 -13.45
N LEU A 337 21.42 22.73 -14.42
CA LEU A 337 22.81 22.30 -14.28
C LEU A 337 23.63 23.45 -13.68
N GLN A 338 24.18 23.25 -12.48
CA GLN A 338 25.00 24.23 -11.76
C GLN A 338 26.15 23.52 -11.06
N ASP A 339 27.37 24.05 -11.21
CA ASP A 339 28.57 23.53 -10.55
C ASP A 339 28.76 22.00 -10.71
N GLY A 340 28.47 21.47 -11.91
CA GLY A 340 28.58 20.04 -12.21
C GLY A 340 27.48 19.15 -11.62
N ASN A 341 26.39 19.73 -11.11
CA ASN A 341 25.26 19.02 -10.53
C ASN A 341 23.95 19.44 -11.20
N TYR A 342 23.06 18.48 -11.44
CA TYR A 342 21.66 18.76 -11.72
C TYR A 342 20.94 19.03 -10.40
N SER A 343 20.35 20.22 -10.28
CA SER A 343 19.48 20.59 -9.19
C SER A 343 18.04 20.51 -9.65
N VAL A 344 17.26 19.63 -9.02
CA VAL A 344 15.88 19.28 -9.38
C VAL A 344 14.95 19.70 -8.24
N LEU A 345 13.80 20.31 -8.56
CA LEU A 345 12.80 20.64 -7.54
C LEU A 345 12.15 19.36 -6.98
N ALA A 346 12.19 19.17 -5.65
CA ALA A 346 11.65 18.01 -4.95
C ALA A 346 10.14 18.15 -4.71
N ARG A 347 9.37 18.45 -5.77
CA ARG A 347 7.91 18.50 -5.72
C ARG A 347 7.34 17.20 -6.27
N LEU A 348 6.31 16.68 -5.62
CA LEU A 348 5.52 15.57 -6.13
C LEU A 348 4.86 15.95 -7.46
N PRO A 349 4.68 15.00 -8.38
CA PRO A 349 3.89 15.23 -9.58
C PRO A 349 2.46 15.64 -9.20
N GLU A 350 1.87 16.54 -9.98
CA GLU A 350 0.46 16.95 -9.81
C GLU A 350 -0.52 15.88 -10.34
N TYR A 351 -0.03 15.03 -11.23
CA TYR A 351 -0.76 13.97 -11.91
C TYR A 351 0.15 12.76 -12.06
N SER A 352 -0.41 11.56 -11.96
CA SER A 352 0.33 10.31 -12.18
C SER A 352 -0.40 9.44 -13.20
N TYR A 353 0.37 8.77 -14.03
CA TYR A 353 -0.09 7.88 -15.08
C TYR A 353 0.69 6.57 -14.97
N TYR A 354 -0.02 5.46 -15.11
CA TYR A 354 0.58 4.12 -15.10
C TYR A 354 0.14 3.34 -16.34
N LEU A 355 0.96 2.38 -16.73
CA LEU A 355 0.56 1.39 -17.71
C LEU A 355 -0.15 0.24 -16.98
N ASP A 356 -1.43 0.06 -17.25
CA ASP A 356 -2.15 -1.17 -16.88
C ASP A 356 -1.77 -2.28 -17.85
N ILE A 357 -0.84 -3.14 -17.43
CA ILE A 357 -0.22 -4.14 -18.31
C ILE A 357 -1.14 -5.36 -18.42
N THR A 358 -1.78 -5.51 -19.57
CA THR A 358 -2.73 -6.59 -19.83
C THR A 358 -2.09 -7.80 -20.53
N GLY A 359 -0.88 -7.65 -21.07
CA GLY A 359 -0.17 -8.76 -21.71
C GLY A 359 1.32 -8.52 -21.88
N GLY A 360 2.08 -9.61 -21.94
CA GLY A 360 3.52 -9.60 -22.09
C GLY A 360 4.08 -10.88 -22.70
N GLU A 361 5.05 -10.74 -23.61
CA GLU A 361 5.70 -11.86 -24.29
C GLU A 361 7.21 -11.61 -24.43
N THR A 362 8.00 -12.68 -24.42
CA THR A 362 9.46 -12.60 -24.62
C THR A 362 9.88 -13.21 -25.94
N ASN A 363 10.83 -12.56 -26.61
CA ASN A 363 11.54 -13.08 -27.77
C ASN A 363 13.05 -12.91 -27.58
N GLY A 364 13.70 -13.95 -27.05
CA GLY A 364 15.10 -13.85 -26.60
C GLY A 364 15.22 -12.86 -25.44
N ASP A 365 16.09 -11.86 -25.59
CA ASP A 365 16.30 -10.82 -24.57
C ASP A 365 15.27 -9.67 -24.65
N MET A 366 14.37 -9.71 -25.63
CA MET A 366 13.33 -8.71 -25.82
C MET A 366 12.07 -9.08 -25.04
N LEU A 367 11.49 -8.09 -24.36
CA LEU A 367 10.18 -8.17 -23.71
C LEU A 367 9.24 -7.18 -24.42
N GLU A 368 8.13 -7.68 -24.94
CA GLU A 368 7.05 -6.88 -25.49
C GLU A 368 5.88 -6.86 -24.51
N LEU A 369 5.41 -5.66 -24.14
CA LEU A 369 4.27 -5.46 -23.26
C LEU A 369 3.17 -4.70 -23.98
N ARG A 370 1.93 -4.93 -23.57
CA ARG A 370 0.72 -4.25 -24.08
C ARG A 370 -0.16 -3.89 -22.90
N GLY A 371 -0.85 -2.77 -23.00
CA GLY A 371 -1.68 -2.28 -21.92
C GLY A 371 -2.34 -0.95 -22.24
N ASP A 372 -2.95 -0.37 -21.23
CA ASP A 372 -3.60 0.93 -21.29
C ASP A 372 -2.88 1.93 -20.40
N VAL A 373 -2.53 3.09 -20.94
CA VAL A 373 -2.05 4.20 -20.12
C VAL A 373 -3.27 4.77 -19.39
N THR A 374 -3.26 4.70 -18.08
CA THR A 374 -4.37 5.08 -17.22
C THR A 374 -3.98 6.26 -16.36
N PHE A 375 -4.86 7.26 -16.30
CA PHE A 375 -4.71 8.39 -15.38
C PHE A 375 -4.99 7.94 -13.94
N GLY A 376 -4.22 8.43 -12.98
CA GLY A 376 -4.36 8.12 -11.56
C GLY A 376 -3.55 6.91 -11.11
N THR A 377 -3.21 6.87 -9.82
CA THR A 377 -2.57 5.70 -9.20
C THR A 377 -3.54 4.52 -9.14
N PHE A 378 -3.03 3.33 -8.84
CA PHE A 378 -3.85 2.15 -8.62
C PHE A 378 -4.91 2.42 -7.52
N GLY A 379 -6.16 2.04 -7.77
CA GLY A 379 -7.28 2.24 -6.85
C GLY A 379 -7.76 3.69 -6.69
N TYR A 380 -7.24 4.64 -7.47
CA TYR A 380 -7.77 6.00 -7.50
C TYR A 380 -9.18 6.01 -8.09
N ALA A 381 -10.14 6.58 -7.36
CA ALA A 381 -11.57 6.53 -7.72
C ALA A 381 -11.93 7.19 -9.06
N PHE A 382 -11.06 8.05 -9.59
CA PHE A 382 -11.23 8.72 -10.88
C PHE A 382 -10.21 8.25 -11.91
N SER A 383 -9.68 7.02 -11.76
CA SER A 383 -8.80 6.45 -12.75
C SER A 383 -9.54 6.17 -14.06
N ASP A 384 -8.96 6.54 -15.19
CA ASP A 384 -9.59 6.39 -16.51
C ASP A 384 -8.52 6.06 -17.56
N PRO A 385 -8.74 5.03 -18.42
CA PRO A 385 -7.87 4.76 -19.55
C PRO A 385 -7.80 5.96 -20.50
N VAL A 386 -6.59 6.35 -20.87
CA VAL A 386 -6.31 7.50 -21.74
C VAL A 386 -6.04 7.04 -23.17
N CYS A 387 -5.19 6.03 -23.33
CA CYS A 387 -4.83 5.46 -24.62
C CYS A 387 -4.27 4.05 -24.47
N HIS A 388 -4.28 3.29 -25.55
CA HIS A 388 -3.56 2.02 -25.63
C HIS A 388 -2.06 2.29 -25.78
N ALA A 389 -1.22 1.44 -25.19
CA ALA A 389 0.22 1.48 -25.37
C ALA A 389 0.84 0.11 -25.64
N SER A 390 1.91 0.13 -26.43
CA SER A 390 2.81 -0.99 -26.59
C SER A 390 4.23 -0.58 -26.22
N VAL A 391 4.93 -1.49 -25.54
CA VAL A 391 6.26 -1.24 -25.01
C VAL A 391 7.19 -2.36 -25.45
N THR A 392 8.38 -1.99 -25.92
CA THR A 392 9.46 -2.93 -26.20
C THR A 392 10.66 -2.61 -25.33
N LEU A 393 11.09 -3.61 -24.57
CA LEU A 393 12.19 -3.55 -23.62
C LEU A 393 13.25 -4.58 -24.01
N VAL A 394 14.50 -4.31 -23.67
CA VAL A 394 15.61 -5.27 -23.81
C VAL A 394 16.24 -5.49 -22.45
N ARG A 395 16.41 -6.75 -22.05
CA ARG A 395 17.06 -7.14 -20.80
C ARG A 395 18.47 -6.56 -20.72
N SER A 396 18.80 -5.96 -19.58
CA SER A 396 20.10 -5.33 -19.34
C SER A 396 20.43 -5.38 -17.86
N ALA A 397 21.50 -6.10 -17.50
CA ALA A 397 22.03 -6.13 -16.13
C ALA A 397 22.58 -4.77 -15.67
N ASP A 398 22.93 -3.90 -16.63
CA ASP A 398 23.37 -2.55 -16.32
C ASP A 398 22.18 -1.64 -16.01
N SER A 399 20.95 -1.94 -16.40
CA SER A 399 19.80 -1.07 -16.09
C SER A 399 19.42 -1.17 -14.60
N PRO A 400 19.10 -0.05 -13.92
CA PRO A 400 18.57 -0.09 -12.55
C PRO A 400 17.23 -0.85 -12.45
N PHE A 401 16.51 -1.04 -13.55
CA PHE A 401 15.25 -1.77 -13.62
C PHE A 401 15.38 -3.15 -14.27
N GLY A 402 16.60 -3.57 -14.63
CA GLY A 402 16.83 -4.81 -15.37
C GLY A 402 16.50 -4.75 -16.87
N PHE A 403 15.98 -3.62 -17.36
CA PHE A 403 15.57 -3.42 -18.75
C PHE A 403 15.96 -2.04 -19.29
N VAL A 404 16.30 -1.99 -20.59
CA VAL A 404 16.45 -0.76 -21.37
C VAL A 404 15.20 -0.60 -22.24
N LEU A 405 14.57 0.57 -22.18
CA LEU A 405 13.42 0.89 -23.03
C LEU A 405 13.88 1.16 -24.48
N ARG A 406 13.23 0.50 -25.44
CA ARG A 406 13.47 0.70 -26.88
C ARG A 406 12.29 1.38 -27.56
N GLU A 407 11.09 0.89 -27.32
CA GLU A 407 9.89 1.48 -27.91
C GLU A 407 8.85 1.72 -26.84
N PHE A 408 8.17 2.86 -26.92
CA PHE A 408 6.93 3.16 -26.21
C PHE A 408 6.01 3.86 -27.20
N ARG A 409 4.93 3.20 -27.59
CA ARG A 409 4.02 3.66 -28.64
C ARG A 409 2.63 3.81 -28.10
N MET A 410 2.08 5.01 -28.21
CA MET A 410 0.70 5.29 -27.83
C MET A 410 -0.21 5.26 -29.05
N SER A 411 -1.41 4.71 -28.88
CA SER A 411 -2.46 4.73 -29.89
C SER A 411 -3.81 5.00 -29.25
N LEU A 412 -4.61 5.85 -29.88
CA LEU A 412 -5.97 6.20 -29.46
C LEU A 412 -7.00 5.12 -29.80
#